data_AF-A0A7Y8R5N0-F1
#
_entry.id   AF-A0A7Y8R5N0-F1
#
_cell.length_a   1.000
_cell.length_b   1.000
_cell.length_c   1.000
_cell.angle_alpha   90.00
_cell.angle_beta   90.00
_cell.angle_gamma   90.00
#
_symmetry.space_group_name_H-M   'P 1'
#
loop_
_entity.id
_entity.type
_entity.pdbx_description
1 polymer ?
#
loop_
_entity_poly.entity_id
_entity_poly.type
_entity_poly.pdbx_seq_one_letter_code
_entity_poly.pdbx_strand_id
1 'polypeptide(L)'
;MDSASVAIAVGKSVKTVRCGGILLGDGSSPRQSDRRARILSALNCRDHPLEMHTHMPAIDLDLAPERRLPLTSEYCLEAFEALCDSFRADGYEIVWSGIGGDKLCACSTAEEGGSRSSSSRHLEIAVELADGLLTNRALDAAHSSFLFSAPLSATVSTFLLASLCHARPLARRGLWPVRPLGDPRLINTAAKLPLALRAGKEIFRSYLRNRLRCDVFPHGYAKETFALVLPKAIAARADTISSQLSSCALADFGLVSRESVMALLNRVLTTQVAATSALVRFLWAERFVRQLC
;
A
#
# COMPACT_ATOMS: atom_id res chain seq x y z
N MET A 1 5.25 7.20 -8.87
CA MET A 1 5.12 8.61 -9.27
C MET A 1 5.51 9.51 -8.12
N ASP A 2 4.79 9.45 -6.99
CA ASP A 2 4.99 10.33 -5.82
C ASP A 2 6.43 10.31 -5.28
N SER A 3 6.99 9.12 -5.04
CA SER A 3 8.38 8.97 -4.60
C SER A 3 9.40 9.49 -5.62
N ALA A 4 9.11 9.37 -6.92
CA ALA A 4 9.96 9.93 -7.97
C ALA A 4 9.91 11.46 -7.96
N SER A 5 8.73 12.07 -7.76
CA SER A 5 8.59 13.52 -7.65
C SER A 5 9.40 14.06 -6.47
N VAL A 6 9.35 13.37 -5.32
CA VAL A 6 10.15 13.72 -4.14
C VAL A 6 11.64 13.54 -4.41
N ALA A 7 12.06 12.42 -4.99
CA ALA A 7 13.47 12.16 -5.29
C ALA A 7 14.06 13.22 -6.24
N ILE A 8 13.33 13.61 -7.29
CA ILE A 8 13.74 14.65 -8.24
C ILE A 8 13.78 16.03 -7.59
N ALA A 9 12.87 16.34 -6.67
CA ALA A 9 12.90 17.59 -5.92
C ALA A 9 14.10 17.64 -4.95
N VAL A 10 14.28 16.60 -4.14
CA VAL A 10 15.36 16.51 -3.14
C VAL A 10 16.73 16.44 -3.80
N GLY A 11 16.88 15.69 -4.89
CA GLY A 11 18.13 15.52 -5.61
C GLY A 11 18.72 16.80 -6.20
N LYS A 12 17.95 17.89 -6.24
CA LYS A 12 18.44 19.24 -6.59
C LYS A 12 19.09 19.99 -5.44
N SER A 13 18.74 19.62 -4.21
CA SER A 13 19.15 20.30 -2.99
C SER A 13 20.31 19.60 -2.28
N VAL A 14 20.67 18.39 -2.72
CA VAL A 14 21.74 17.59 -2.11
C VAL A 14 22.69 17.04 -3.17
N LYS A 15 23.96 16.81 -2.80
CA LYS A 15 25.00 16.36 -3.74
C LYS A 15 24.76 14.95 -4.25
N THR A 16 24.35 14.04 -3.37
CA THR A 16 24.10 12.63 -3.66
C THR A 16 22.89 12.16 -2.87
N VAL A 17 22.11 11.24 -3.45
CA VAL A 17 21.01 10.55 -2.76
C VAL A 17 21.17 9.04 -2.87
N ARG A 18 20.71 8.29 -1.86
CA ARG A 18 20.46 6.86 -2.02
C ARG A 18 18.99 6.66 -2.32
N CYS A 19 18.70 5.92 -3.37
CA CYS A 19 17.33 5.61 -3.78
C CYS A 19 17.05 4.14 -3.50
N GLY A 20 16.11 3.85 -2.60
CA GLY A 20 15.57 2.49 -2.42
C GLY A 20 14.29 2.27 -3.21
N GLY A 21 13.99 1.04 -3.57
CA GLY A 21 12.74 0.70 -4.22
C GLY A 21 12.45 -0.78 -4.18
N ILE A 22 11.20 -1.13 -3.88
CA ILE A 22 10.73 -2.50 -3.91
C ILE A 22 10.18 -2.79 -5.30
N LEU A 23 10.74 -3.80 -5.97
CA LEU A 23 10.34 -4.25 -7.29
C LEU A 23 9.23 -5.29 -7.15
N LEU A 24 8.03 -4.94 -7.63
CA LEU A 24 6.81 -5.74 -7.54
C LEU A 24 6.67 -6.56 -8.82
N GLY A 25 7.46 -7.63 -8.90
CA GLY A 25 7.45 -8.56 -10.03
C GLY A 25 8.36 -9.75 -9.76
N ASP A 26 8.26 -10.75 -10.61
CA ASP A 26 9.20 -11.88 -10.71
C ASP A 26 10.27 -11.64 -11.78
N GLY A 27 10.55 -10.37 -12.10
CA GLY A 27 11.43 -9.97 -13.20
C GLY A 27 10.80 -10.08 -14.60
N SER A 28 9.59 -10.62 -14.75
CA SER A 28 8.96 -10.84 -16.08
C SER A 28 8.46 -9.56 -16.77
N SER A 29 8.23 -8.47 -16.03
CA SER A 29 7.85 -7.18 -16.60
C SER A 29 8.92 -6.13 -16.31
N PRO A 30 9.77 -5.76 -17.28
CA PRO A 30 10.84 -4.77 -17.07
C PRO A 30 10.29 -3.35 -16.84
N ARG A 31 8.97 -3.14 -16.94
CA ARG A 31 8.32 -1.83 -16.91
C ARG A 31 8.63 -0.99 -15.66
N GLN A 32 8.73 -1.60 -14.49
CA GLN A 32 9.07 -0.87 -13.27
C GLN A 32 10.56 -0.53 -13.21
N SER A 33 11.42 -1.51 -13.52
CA SER A 33 12.88 -1.36 -13.49
C SER A 33 13.38 -0.37 -14.54
N ASP A 34 12.87 -0.43 -15.76
CA ASP A 34 13.19 0.52 -16.84
C ASP A 34 12.78 1.94 -16.45
N ARG A 35 11.57 2.08 -15.91
CA ARG A 35 11.05 3.37 -15.46
C ARG A 35 11.89 3.94 -14.32
N ARG A 36 12.28 3.08 -13.37
CA ARG A 36 13.19 3.44 -12.28
C ARG A 36 14.53 3.90 -12.84
N ALA A 37 15.16 3.12 -13.73
CA ALA A 37 16.44 3.46 -14.34
C ALA A 37 16.40 4.83 -15.04
N ARG A 38 15.32 5.14 -15.77
CA ARG A 38 15.11 6.47 -16.39
C ARG A 38 14.96 7.61 -15.39
N ILE A 39 14.37 7.36 -14.23
CA ILE A 39 14.27 8.37 -13.16
C ILE A 39 15.65 8.58 -12.52
N LEU A 40 16.36 7.48 -12.24
CA LEU A 40 17.65 7.51 -11.58
C LEU A 40 18.76 8.08 -12.46
N SER A 41 18.69 7.94 -13.79
CA SER A 41 19.66 8.56 -14.70
C SER A 41 19.63 10.09 -14.67
N ALA A 42 18.54 10.69 -14.18
CA ALA A 42 18.41 12.13 -13.96
C ALA A 42 18.88 12.57 -12.56
N LEU A 43 19.35 11.65 -11.72
CA LEU A 43 19.79 11.88 -10.35
C LEU A 43 21.25 11.46 -10.18
N ASN A 44 22.01 12.22 -9.37
CA ASN A 44 23.27 11.72 -8.84
C ASN A 44 22.99 10.78 -7.66
N CYS A 45 22.58 9.55 -7.95
CA CYS A 45 22.10 8.62 -6.93
C CYS A 45 22.78 7.27 -6.93
N ARG A 46 22.88 6.67 -5.74
CA ARG A 46 23.17 5.24 -5.57
C ARG A 46 21.85 4.49 -5.50
N ASP A 47 21.62 3.59 -6.46
CA ASP A 47 20.42 2.76 -6.48
C ASP A 47 20.55 1.57 -5.51
N HIS A 48 19.45 1.21 -4.87
CA HIS A 48 19.30 0.01 -4.08
C HIS A 48 17.91 -0.60 -4.34
N PRO A 49 17.74 -1.31 -5.47
CA PRO A 49 16.53 -2.06 -5.74
C PRO A 49 16.49 -3.31 -4.85
N LEU A 50 15.31 -3.62 -4.35
CA LEU A 50 15.04 -4.82 -3.58
C LEU A 50 13.91 -5.59 -4.27
N GLU A 51 14.17 -6.85 -4.59
CA GLU A 51 13.20 -7.72 -5.24
C GLU A 51 12.18 -8.23 -4.22
N MET A 52 10.89 -8.06 -4.49
CA MET A 52 9.85 -8.48 -3.53
C MET A 52 9.89 -9.98 -3.24
N HIS A 53 10.24 -10.81 -4.23
CA HIS A 53 10.23 -12.25 -4.08
C HIS A 53 11.30 -12.78 -3.10
N THR A 54 12.35 -12.00 -2.80
CA THR A 54 13.35 -12.35 -1.78
C THR A 54 12.93 -11.92 -0.37
N HIS A 55 11.89 -11.07 -0.26
CA HIS A 55 11.35 -10.55 0.99
C HIS A 55 9.83 -10.63 1.02
N MET A 56 9.31 -11.81 0.69
CA MET A 56 7.87 -12.05 0.62
C MET A 56 7.19 -11.73 1.96
N PRO A 57 5.98 -11.13 1.92
CA PRO A 57 5.29 -10.77 3.14
C PRO A 57 5.02 -12.01 3.99
N ALA A 58 5.21 -11.92 5.32
CA ALA A 58 4.78 -13.00 6.19
C ALA A 58 3.24 -13.02 6.19
N ILE A 59 2.66 -14.16 5.81
CA ILE A 59 1.20 -14.38 5.75
C ILE A 59 0.72 -15.25 6.93
N ASP A 60 1.63 -15.74 7.78
CA ASP A 60 1.30 -16.53 8.97
C ASP A 60 0.40 -15.77 9.95
N LEU A 61 -0.64 -16.41 10.46
CA LEU A 61 -1.58 -15.77 11.38
C LEU A 61 -1.03 -15.67 12.80
N ASP A 62 -0.17 -16.61 13.19
CA ASP A 62 0.46 -16.64 14.51
C ASP A 62 1.82 -15.93 14.46
N LEU A 63 1.83 -14.68 14.94
CA LEU A 63 3.06 -13.90 15.07
C LEU A 63 3.64 -14.04 16.48
N ALA A 64 4.96 -14.16 16.54
CA ALA A 64 5.69 -14.04 17.79
C ALA A 64 5.44 -12.66 18.46
N PRO A 65 5.44 -12.56 19.81
CA PRO A 65 5.08 -11.33 20.52
C PRO A 65 5.82 -10.06 20.07
N GLU A 66 7.10 -10.18 19.75
CA GLU A 66 7.97 -9.09 19.28
C GLU A 66 7.61 -8.59 17.87
N ARG A 67 6.93 -9.45 17.09
CA ARG A 67 6.44 -9.18 15.73
C ARG A 67 4.98 -8.74 15.71
N ARG A 68 4.31 -8.55 16.86
CA ARG A 68 2.93 -8.03 16.91
C ARG A 68 2.80 -6.68 16.21
N LEU A 69 1.74 -6.55 15.41
CA LEU A 69 1.50 -5.43 14.50
C LEU A 69 0.10 -4.84 14.72
N PRO A 70 -0.03 -3.50 14.78
CA PRO A 70 -1.32 -2.84 14.71
C PRO A 70 -2.12 -3.27 13.48
N LEU A 71 -3.46 -3.26 13.56
CA LEU A 71 -4.35 -3.58 12.45
C LEU A 71 -4.01 -2.82 11.17
N THR A 72 -3.57 -1.58 11.31
CA THR A 72 -3.29 -0.67 10.20
C THR A 72 -1.84 -0.76 9.72
N SER A 73 -1.12 -1.85 9.98
CA SER A 73 0.26 -2.02 9.53
C SER A 73 0.34 -2.31 8.02
N GLU A 74 1.48 -1.99 7.40
CA GLU A 74 1.70 -2.25 5.97
C GLU A 74 1.74 -3.74 5.63
N TYR A 75 1.30 -4.11 4.42
CA TYR A 75 1.22 -5.50 3.97
C TYR A 75 2.58 -6.14 3.66
N CYS A 76 3.59 -5.33 3.30
CA CYS A 76 4.90 -5.82 2.89
C CYS A 76 6.01 -5.20 3.74
N LEU A 77 5.87 -5.37 5.06
CA LEU A 77 6.82 -4.84 6.03
C LEU A 77 8.20 -5.46 5.85
N GLU A 78 8.33 -6.73 5.52
CA GLU A 78 9.62 -7.42 5.38
C GLU A 78 10.53 -6.74 4.36
N ALA A 79 10.00 -6.47 3.16
CA ALA A 79 10.72 -5.77 2.11
C ALA A 79 11.04 -4.31 2.49
N PHE A 80 10.10 -3.63 3.16
CA PHE A 80 10.31 -2.27 3.63
C PHE A 80 11.37 -2.18 4.74
N GLU A 81 11.34 -3.11 5.67
CA GLU A 81 12.27 -3.24 6.79
C GLU A 81 13.68 -3.55 6.30
N ALA A 82 13.83 -4.46 5.33
CA ALA A 82 15.11 -4.76 4.70
C ALA A 82 15.73 -3.52 4.00
N LEU A 83 14.90 -2.71 3.32
CA LEU A 83 15.37 -1.42 2.77
C LEU A 83 15.84 -0.47 3.89
N CYS A 84 15.10 -0.40 5.00
CA CYS A 84 15.47 0.44 6.13
C CYS A 84 16.76 -0.03 6.81
N ASP A 85 16.95 -1.34 6.98
CA ASP A 85 18.19 -1.93 7.49
C ASP A 85 19.37 -1.56 6.61
N SER A 86 19.22 -1.65 5.29
CA SER A 86 20.23 -1.24 4.33
C SER A 86 20.58 0.25 4.44
N PHE A 87 19.58 1.12 4.57
CA PHE A 87 19.83 2.55 4.76
C PHE A 87 20.55 2.85 6.07
N ARG A 88 20.17 2.18 7.15
CA ARG A 88 20.81 2.41 8.44
C ARG A 88 22.25 1.88 8.46
N ALA A 89 22.51 0.72 7.86
CA ALA A 89 23.85 0.14 7.73
C ALA A 89 24.83 1.07 6.98
N ASP A 90 24.32 1.82 6.01
CA ASP A 90 25.07 2.83 5.27
C ASP A 90 25.16 4.19 5.98
N GLY A 91 24.68 4.31 7.22
CA GLY A 91 24.78 5.52 8.03
C GLY A 91 23.76 6.61 7.70
N TYR A 92 22.70 6.30 6.94
CA TYR A 92 21.63 7.26 6.72
C TYR A 92 20.75 7.40 7.97
N GLU A 93 20.25 8.62 8.18
CA GLU A 93 19.39 8.96 9.32
C GLU A 93 18.06 9.56 8.87
N ILE A 94 17.93 9.99 7.62
CA ILE A 94 16.74 10.65 7.09
C ILE A 94 16.23 9.89 5.87
N VAL A 95 14.94 9.58 5.87
CA VAL A 95 14.26 8.91 4.74
C VAL A 95 13.18 9.82 4.18
N TRP A 96 13.37 10.25 2.94
CA TRP A 96 12.39 11.02 2.18
C TRP A 96 11.45 10.07 1.43
N SER A 97 10.14 10.28 1.53
CA SER A 97 9.17 9.44 0.82
C SER A 97 8.05 10.25 0.17
N GLY A 98 7.42 9.62 -0.83
CA GLY A 98 6.25 10.17 -1.54
C GLY A 98 4.92 10.00 -0.79
N ILE A 99 4.93 9.60 0.48
CA ILE A 99 3.71 9.43 1.27
C ILE A 99 2.97 10.78 1.33
N GLY A 100 1.67 10.76 1.04
CA GLY A 100 0.82 11.95 0.93
C GLY A 100 0.56 12.41 -0.51
N GLY A 101 1.27 11.87 -1.52
CA GLY A 101 1.04 12.25 -2.92
C GLY A 101 -0.39 12.00 -3.43
N ASP A 102 -1.01 10.89 -3.04
CA ASP A 102 -2.43 10.63 -3.33
C ASP A 102 -3.37 11.71 -2.76
N LYS A 103 -2.99 12.33 -1.64
CA LYS A 103 -3.82 13.31 -0.93
C LYS A 103 -3.80 14.69 -1.57
N LEU A 104 -2.67 15.04 -2.19
CA LEU A 104 -2.56 16.25 -3.02
C LEU A 104 -3.47 16.19 -4.25
N CYS A 105 -3.76 14.99 -4.74
CA CYS A 105 -4.58 14.78 -5.93
C CYS A 105 -5.96 14.20 -5.61
N ALA A 106 -6.38 14.24 -4.34
CA ALA A 106 -7.69 13.75 -3.95
C ALA A 106 -8.78 14.57 -4.66
N CYS A 107 -9.70 13.86 -5.32
CA CYS A 107 -10.88 14.43 -5.96
C CYS A 107 -12.09 14.06 -5.09
N SER A 108 -12.99 15.00 -4.86
CA SER A 108 -14.24 14.69 -4.17
C SER A 108 -15.14 13.89 -5.10
N THR A 109 -15.97 12.99 -4.55
CA THR A 109 -16.98 12.24 -5.32
C THR A 109 -17.95 13.16 -6.06
N ALA A 110 -18.19 14.37 -5.53
CA ALA A 110 -19.01 15.40 -6.19
C ALA A 110 -18.31 16.05 -7.41
N GLU A 111 -16.97 16.01 -7.47
CA GLU A 111 -16.19 16.57 -8.58
C GLU A 111 -16.02 15.56 -9.73
N GLU A 112 -16.13 14.26 -9.46
CA GLU A 112 -15.73 13.22 -10.43
C GLU A 112 -16.76 12.96 -11.53
N GLY A 113 -18.05 13.29 -11.37
CA GLY A 113 -19.05 13.44 -12.44
C GLY A 113 -19.28 12.30 -13.47
N GLY A 114 -18.48 11.22 -13.50
CA GLY A 114 -18.50 10.24 -14.57
C GLY A 114 -17.47 9.10 -14.41
N SER A 115 -17.99 7.89 -14.63
CA SER A 115 -17.31 6.58 -14.79
C SER A 115 -16.03 6.34 -14.00
N ARG A 116 -16.18 5.68 -12.84
CA ARG A 116 -15.09 5.02 -12.12
C ARG A 116 -14.30 4.15 -13.11
N SER A 117 -13.01 4.46 -13.30
CA SER A 117 -12.08 3.65 -14.10
C SER A 117 -12.09 2.17 -13.69
N SER A 118 -11.59 1.27 -14.54
CA SER A 118 -11.56 -0.21 -14.40
C SER A 118 -11.26 -0.81 -13.01
N SER A 119 -10.67 -0.02 -12.11
CA SER A 119 -10.70 -0.24 -10.66
C SER A 119 -12.09 -0.51 -10.06
N SER A 120 -13.20 -0.10 -10.68
CA SER A 120 -14.56 -0.31 -10.16
C SER A 120 -14.93 -1.79 -10.06
N ARG A 121 -14.76 -2.56 -11.14
CA ARG A 121 -15.19 -3.96 -11.16
C ARG A 121 -14.41 -4.86 -10.22
N HIS A 122 -13.09 -4.66 -10.12
CA HIS A 122 -12.28 -5.43 -9.16
C HIS A 122 -12.60 -5.04 -7.72
N LEU A 123 -12.91 -3.77 -7.46
CA LEU A 123 -13.35 -3.31 -6.14
C LEU A 123 -14.73 -3.84 -5.80
N GLU A 124 -15.68 -3.82 -6.72
CA GLU A 124 -17.03 -4.40 -6.58
C GLU A 124 -16.93 -5.88 -6.22
N ILE A 125 -16.18 -6.68 -7.00
CA ILE A 125 -15.95 -8.10 -6.69
C ILE A 125 -15.30 -8.28 -5.31
N ALA A 126 -14.32 -7.44 -4.94
CA ALA A 126 -13.66 -7.55 -3.64
C ALA A 126 -14.59 -7.18 -2.47
N VAL A 127 -15.52 -6.24 -2.68
CA VAL A 127 -16.55 -5.87 -1.70
C VAL A 127 -17.57 -6.98 -1.56
N GLU A 128 -18.12 -7.49 -2.66
CA GLU A 128 -19.04 -8.63 -2.66
C GLU A 128 -18.44 -9.85 -1.94
N LEU A 129 -17.16 -10.13 -2.20
CA LEU A 129 -16.43 -11.21 -1.52
C LEU A 129 -16.25 -10.94 -0.03
N ALA A 130 -15.97 -9.70 0.37
CA ALA A 130 -15.81 -9.33 1.77
C ALA A 130 -17.13 -9.42 2.53
N ASP A 131 -18.23 -8.93 1.95
CA ASP A 131 -19.57 -9.01 2.53
C ASP A 131 -20.01 -10.47 2.69
N GLY A 132 -19.68 -11.33 1.73
CA GLY A 132 -19.93 -12.77 1.82
C GLY A 132 -19.14 -13.51 2.90
N LEU A 133 -18.12 -12.90 3.51
CA LEU A 133 -17.43 -13.45 4.68
C LEU A 133 -18.16 -13.15 5.99
N LEU A 134 -18.82 -12.00 6.06
CA LEU A 134 -19.40 -11.47 7.30
C LEU A 134 -20.66 -12.24 7.69
N THR A 135 -20.88 -12.41 8.99
CA THR A 135 -22.19 -12.88 9.49
C THR A 135 -23.22 -11.76 9.36
N ASN A 136 -24.52 -12.08 9.37
CA ASN A 136 -25.58 -11.07 9.35
C ASN A 136 -25.41 -10.02 10.45
N ARG A 137 -25.03 -10.45 11.67
CA ARG A 137 -24.75 -9.54 12.78
C ARG A 137 -23.61 -8.58 12.46
N ALA A 138 -22.53 -9.05 11.85
CA ALA A 138 -21.40 -8.22 11.50
C ALA A 138 -21.73 -7.26 10.35
N LEU A 139 -22.51 -7.70 9.36
CA LEU A 139 -23.05 -6.84 8.29
C LEU A 139 -23.93 -5.73 8.87
N ASP A 140 -24.87 -6.08 9.74
CA ASP A 140 -25.74 -5.12 10.42
C ASP A 140 -24.91 -4.10 11.21
N ALA A 141 -23.88 -4.56 11.94
CA ALA A 141 -22.97 -3.68 12.68
C ALA A 141 -22.12 -2.78 11.77
N ALA A 142 -21.64 -3.29 10.64
CA ALA A 142 -20.87 -2.53 9.66
C ALA A 142 -21.72 -1.46 8.96
N HIS A 143 -22.98 -1.79 8.64
CA HIS A 143 -23.92 -0.86 7.99
C HIS A 143 -24.54 0.14 8.97
N SER A 144 -24.71 -0.24 10.25
CA SER A 144 -25.23 0.66 11.29
C SER A 144 -24.15 1.54 11.95
N SER A 145 -22.88 1.23 11.72
CA SER A 145 -21.74 1.99 12.21
C SER A 145 -21.61 3.35 11.54
N PHE A 146 -22.42 4.31 11.98
CA PHE A 146 -22.05 5.72 12.03
C PHE A 146 -20.96 5.89 13.09
N LEU A 147 -19.75 5.40 12.81
CA LEU A 147 -18.63 5.50 13.75
C LEU A 147 -18.18 6.96 13.83
N PHE A 148 -18.80 7.64 14.80
CA PHE A 148 -18.45 8.91 15.45
C PHE A 148 -18.67 10.18 14.61
N SER A 149 -19.52 11.06 15.16
CA SER A 149 -19.90 12.39 14.68
C SER A 149 -18.75 13.23 14.12
N ALA A 150 -19.08 14.00 13.08
CA ALA A 150 -18.23 14.89 12.29
C ALA A 150 -16.95 14.23 11.76
N PRO A 151 -16.89 13.86 10.46
CA PRO A 151 -15.70 13.22 9.92
C PRO A 151 -14.50 14.17 10.05
N LEU A 152 -13.41 13.70 10.65
CA LEU A 152 -12.09 14.22 10.34
C LEU A 152 -11.94 14.15 8.81
N SER A 153 -11.49 15.23 8.18
CA SER A 153 -11.26 15.26 6.73
C SER A 153 -10.60 13.95 6.29
N ALA A 154 -11.29 13.17 5.45
CA ALA A 154 -10.85 11.84 5.03
C ALA A 154 -9.43 11.86 4.44
N THR A 155 -9.02 13.01 3.90
CA THR A 155 -7.69 13.26 3.38
C THR A 155 -6.62 13.33 4.47
N VAL A 156 -6.90 14.03 5.58
CA VAL A 156 -5.97 14.18 6.71
C VAL A 156 -5.87 12.89 7.51
N SER A 157 -7.00 12.22 7.78
CA SER A 157 -7.01 10.95 8.51
C SER A 157 -6.22 9.86 7.78
N THR A 158 -6.37 9.76 6.45
CA THR A 158 -5.65 8.78 5.65
C THR A 158 -4.16 9.09 5.48
N PHE A 159 -3.75 10.37 5.42
CA PHE A 159 -2.33 10.73 5.45
C PHE A 159 -1.68 10.37 6.78
N LEU A 160 -2.33 10.71 7.90
CA LEU A 160 -1.83 10.40 9.23
C LEU A 160 -1.76 8.89 9.44
N LEU A 161 -2.75 8.15 8.97
CA LEU A 161 -2.74 6.70 9.04
C LEU A 161 -1.56 6.11 8.25
N ALA A 162 -1.43 6.43 6.95
CA ALA A 162 -0.30 5.99 6.13
C ALA A 162 1.05 6.41 6.72
N SER A 163 1.07 7.55 7.41
CA SER A 163 2.24 8.05 8.12
C SER A 163 2.62 7.19 9.33
N LEU A 164 1.63 6.75 10.11
CA LEU A 164 1.82 5.89 11.27
C LEU A 164 2.23 4.47 10.88
N CYS A 165 1.68 3.92 9.79
CA CYS A 165 2.02 2.57 9.29
C CYS A 165 3.54 2.37 9.10
N HIS A 166 4.22 3.43 8.63
CA HIS A 166 5.66 3.41 8.36
C HIS A 166 6.52 3.98 9.50
N ALA A 167 5.92 4.63 10.50
CA ALA A 167 6.67 5.31 11.55
C ALA A 167 7.44 4.32 12.43
N ARG A 168 6.80 3.23 12.85
CA ARG A 168 7.41 2.24 13.76
C ARG A 168 8.63 1.54 13.14
N PRO A 169 8.59 1.00 11.91
CA PRO A 169 9.75 0.35 11.31
C PRO A 169 10.96 1.29 11.12
N LEU A 170 10.70 2.56 10.81
CA LEU A 170 11.73 3.59 10.68
C LEU A 170 12.32 3.99 12.04
N ALA A 171 11.47 4.28 13.03
CA ALA A 171 11.88 4.70 14.36
C ALA A 171 12.74 3.64 15.07
N ARG A 172 12.39 2.35 14.94
CA ARG A 172 13.18 1.22 15.47
C ARG A 172 14.63 1.20 14.96
N ARG A 173 14.90 1.80 13.80
CA ARG A 173 16.22 1.86 13.16
C ARG A 173 16.89 3.22 13.30
N GLY A 174 16.29 4.16 14.06
CA GLY A 174 16.79 5.52 14.18
C GLY A 174 16.68 6.33 12.86
N LEU A 175 15.74 5.97 11.99
CA LEU A 175 15.50 6.68 10.73
C LEU A 175 14.36 7.69 10.90
N TRP A 176 14.63 8.94 10.54
CA TRP A 176 13.67 10.03 10.58
C TRP A 176 12.88 10.13 9.26
N PRO A 177 11.55 9.90 9.28
CA PRO A 177 10.72 10.05 8.09
C PRO A 177 10.50 11.53 7.73
N VAL A 178 10.75 11.89 6.48
CA VAL A 178 10.37 13.20 5.92
C VAL A 178 9.39 13.02 4.75
N ARG A 179 8.23 13.66 4.85
CA ARG A 179 7.09 13.49 3.93
C ARG A 179 6.64 14.84 3.38
N PRO A 180 7.37 15.42 2.40
CA PRO A 180 7.10 16.77 1.92
C PRO A 180 5.71 16.92 1.27
N LEU A 181 5.16 15.83 0.71
CA LEU A 181 3.83 15.85 0.11
C LEU A 181 2.68 15.91 1.14
N GLY A 182 2.99 15.74 2.42
CA GLY A 182 2.06 15.92 3.54
C GLY A 182 2.01 17.33 4.10
N ASP A 183 2.76 18.29 3.54
CA ASP A 183 2.77 19.67 4.02
C ASP A 183 1.37 20.31 3.89
N PRO A 184 0.78 20.86 4.97
CA PRO A 184 -0.56 21.44 4.92
C PRO A 184 -0.71 22.58 3.92
N ARG A 185 0.32 23.38 3.68
CA ARG A 185 0.30 24.47 2.68
C ARG A 185 0.28 23.89 1.28
N LEU A 186 1.02 22.81 1.03
CA LEU A 186 1.01 22.11 -0.25
C LEU A 186 -0.35 21.45 -0.49
N ILE A 187 -0.93 20.80 0.52
CA ILE A 187 -2.29 20.22 0.47
C ILE A 187 -3.33 21.28 0.15
N ASN A 188 -3.32 22.40 0.87
CA ASN A 188 -4.28 23.49 0.67
C ASN A 188 -4.11 24.16 -0.71
N THR A 189 -2.89 24.24 -1.21
CA THR A 189 -2.62 24.74 -2.57
C THR A 189 -3.15 23.77 -3.61
N ALA A 190 -2.87 22.47 -3.44
CA ALA A 190 -3.29 21.44 -4.37
C ALA A 190 -4.82 21.33 -4.44
N ALA A 191 -5.52 21.45 -3.30
CA ALA A 191 -6.99 21.45 -3.25
C ALA A 191 -7.64 22.56 -4.08
N LYS A 192 -6.93 23.67 -4.32
CA LYS A 192 -7.40 24.80 -5.14
C LYS A 192 -7.08 24.64 -6.62
N LEU A 193 -6.34 23.61 -7.01
CA LEU A 193 -6.01 23.37 -8.41
C LEU A 193 -7.23 22.89 -9.19
N PRO A 194 -7.35 23.27 -10.48
CA PRO A 194 -8.34 22.70 -11.38
C PRO A 194 -8.35 21.18 -11.35
N LEU A 195 -9.55 20.59 -11.44
CA LEU A 195 -9.73 19.14 -11.45
C LEU A 195 -8.84 18.45 -12.49
N ALA A 196 -8.69 19.03 -13.68
CA ALA A 196 -7.84 18.50 -14.75
C ALA A 196 -6.36 18.33 -14.35
N LEU A 197 -5.86 19.10 -13.38
CA LEU A 197 -4.49 18.95 -12.86
C LEU A 197 -4.38 17.93 -11.73
N ARG A 198 -5.46 17.73 -10.96
CA ARG A 198 -5.51 16.75 -9.85
C ARG A 198 -5.86 15.35 -10.35
N ALA A 199 -6.83 15.23 -11.24
CA ALA A 199 -7.32 13.98 -11.78
C ALA A 199 -6.17 13.17 -12.39
N GLY A 200 -6.11 11.87 -12.04
CA GLY A 200 -5.07 10.98 -12.55
C GLY A 200 -3.63 11.40 -12.20
N LYS A 201 -3.44 12.29 -11.21
CA LYS A 201 -2.14 12.87 -10.81
C LYS A 201 -1.43 13.64 -11.93
N GLU A 202 -2.18 14.35 -12.78
CA GLU A 202 -1.61 15.05 -13.93
C GLU A 202 -0.53 16.06 -13.53
N ILE A 203 -0.68 16.75 -12.41
CA ILE A 203 0.33 17.68 -11.89
C ILE A 203 1.70 17.01 -11.66
N PHE A 204 1.71 15.78 -11.14
CA PHE A 204 2.97 15.03 -10.95
C PHE A 204 3.49 14.46 -12.26
N ARG A 205 2.60 13.98 -13.14
CA ARG A 205 2.98 13.49 -14.47
C ARG A 205 3.66 14.60 -15.28
N SER A 206 3.03 15.76 -15.36
CA SER A 206 3.57 16.94 -16.03
C SER A 206 4.87 17.44 -15.38
N TYR A 207 4.95 17.47 -14.04
CA TYR A 207 6.20 17.79 -13.34
C TYR A 207 7.34 16.86 -13.74
N LEU A 208 7.13 15.54 -13.65
CA LEU A 208 8.15 14.55 -13.96
C LEU A 208 8.54 14.56 -15.44
N ARG A 209 7.57 14.64 -16.36
CA ARG A 209 7.82 14.74 -17.80
C ARG A 209 8.71 15.94 -18.11
N ASN A 210 8.43 17.11 -17.52
CA ASN A 210 9.21 18.32 -17.74
C ASN A 210 10.62 18.23 -17.14
N ARG A 211 10.78 17.55 -15.99
CA ARG A 211 12.09 17.40 -15.33
C ARG A 211 12.97 16.33 -15.96
N LEU A 212 12.37 15.23 -16.42
CA LEU A 212 13.08 14.08 -16.98
C LEU A 212 13.22 14.14 -18.50
N ARG A 213 12.52 15.07 -19.17
CA ARG A 213 12.42 15.18 -20.64
C ARG A 213 11.98 13.86 -21.30
N CYS A 214 11.26 13.02 -20.57
CA CYS A 214 10.69 11.77 -21.05
C CYS A 214 9.42 11.44 -20.27
N ASP A 215 8.48 10.74 -20.91
CA ASP A 215 7.26 10.29 -20.25
C ASP A 215 7.47 8.92 -19.60
N VAL A 216 7.84 8.94 -18.33
CA VAL A 216 8.00 7.76 -17.49
C VAL A 216 6.68 7.22 -16.95
N PHE A 217 5.60 8.01 -16.95
CA PHE A 217 4.29 7.63 -16.40
C PHE A 217 3.17 7.97 -17.39
N PRO A 218 3.15 7.33 -18.58
CA PRO A 218 2.16 7.65 -19.60
C PRO A 218 0.74 7.41 -19.11
N HIS A 219 -0.23 8.08 -19.73
CA HIS A 219 -1.64 7.84 -19.43
C HIS A 219 -1.99 6.36 -19.60
N GLY A 220 -2.74 5.81 -18.65
CA GLY A 220 -3.13 4.40 -18.69
C GLY A 220 -2.00 3.40 -18.37
N TYR A 221 -0.83 3.86 -17.89
CA TYR A 221 0.21 2.92 -17.45
C TYR A 221 -0.34 1.96 -16.39
N ALA A 222 -0.02 0.67 -16.53
CA ALA A 222 -0.40 -0.33 -15.55
C ALA A 222 0.37 -0.06 -14.25
N LYS A 223 -0.36 0.24 -13.16
CA LYS A 223 0.23 0.37 -11.82
C LYS A 223 0.66 -1.00 -11.34
N GLU A 224 1.88 -1.08 -10.84
CA GLU A 224 2.32 -2.27 -10.12
C GLU A 224 1.54 -2.37 -8.79
N THR A 225 1.07 -3.57 -8.49
CA THR A 225 0.31 -3.83 -7.27
C THR A 225 0.81 -5.11 -6.63
N PHE A 226 0.60 -5.25 -5.32
CA PHE A 226 0.94 -6.47 -4.60
C PHE A 226 0.10 -7.69 -5.04
N ALA A 227 -0.94 -7.50 -5.87
CA ALA A 227 -1.69 -8.60 -6.46
C ALA A 227 -0.81 -9.51 -7.33
N LEU A 228 0.38 -9.07 -7.75
CA LEU A 228 1.35 -9.89 -8.49
C LEU A 228 2.17 -10.83 -7.59
N VAL A 229 2.28 -10.54 -6.29
CA VAL A 229 3.16 -11.27 -5.36
C VAL A 229 2.38 -12.06 -4.33
N LEU A 230 1.29 -11.50 -3.81
CA LEU A 230 0.49 -12.09 -2.74
C LEU A 230 -0.06 -13.49 -3.09
N PRO A 231 -0.55 -13.78 -4.32
CA PRO A 231 -1.02 -15.14 -4.63
C PRO A 231 0.06 -16.20 -4.49
N LYS A 232 1.29 -15.90 -4.92
CA LYS A 232 2.44 -16.82 -4.78
C LYS A 232 2.82 -17.01 -3.31
N ALA A 233 2.80 -15.92 -2.52
CA ALA A 233 3.06 -15.99 -1.08
C ALA A 233 2.03 -16.86 -0.34
N ILE A 234 0.74 -16.70 -0.70
CA ILE A 234 -0.37 -17.48 -0.13
C ILE A 234 -0.24 -18.95 -0.54
N ALA A 235 -0.02 -19.23 -1.82
CA ALA A 235 0.12 -20.59 -2.34
C ALA A 235 1.28 -21.34 -1.66
N ALA A 236 2.42 -20.69 -1.46
CA ALA A 236 3.58 -21.29 -0.80
C ALA A 236 3.34 -21.67 0.67
N ARG A 237 2.29 -21.13 1.31
CA ARG A 237 1.95 -21.37 2.72
C ARG A 237 0.51 -21.84 2.91
N ALA A 238 -0.13 -22.34 1.85
CA ALA A 238 -1.55 -22.68 1.84
C ALA A 238 -1.94 -23.64 2.97
N ASP A 239 -1.15 -24.70 3.18
CA ASP A 239 -1.41 -25.70 4.22
C ASP A 239 -1.26 -25.11 5.63
N THR A 240 -0.29 -24.23 5.84
CA THR A 240 -0.08 -23.54 7.12
C THR A 240 -1.24 -22.60 7.41
N ILE A 241 -1.64 -21.78 6.42
CA ILE A 241 -2.77 -20.85 6.55
C ILE A 241 -4.06 -21.63 6.81
N SER A 242 -4.31 -22.70 6.06
CA SER A 242 -5.49 -23.57 6.21
C SER A 242 -5.54 -24.18 7.62
N SER A 243 -4.41 -24.71 8.10
CA SER A 243 -4.30 -25.26 9.45
C SER A 243 -4.58 -24.20 10.51
N GLN A 244 -4.01 -22.99 10.39
CA GLN A 244 -4.26 -21.90 11.33
C GLN A 244 -5.74 -21.46 11.31
N LEU A 245 -6.36 -21.39 10.13
CA LEU A 245 -7.77 -20.99 9.98
C LEU A 245 -8.78 -22.02 10.50
N SER A 246 -8.35 -23.24 10.83
CA SER A 246 -9.19 -24.18 11.58
C SER A 246 -9.65 -23.60 12.93
N SER A 247 -8.84 -22.72 13.52
CA SER A 247 -9.11 -21.95 14.75
C SER A 247 -9.28 -20.46 14.44
N CYS A 248 -10.20 -20.11 13.54
CA CYS A 248 -10.45 -18.73 13.11
C CYS A 248 -11.01 -17.86 14.26
N ALA A 249 -10.20 -16.94 14.79
CA ALA A 249 -10.55 -16.08 15.91
C ALA A 249 -11.72 -15.14 15.57
N LEU A 250 -11.73 -14.55 14.37
CA LEU A 250 -12.86 -13.75 13.89
C LEU A 250 -14.18 -14.54 13.83
N ALA A 251 -14.11 -15.84 13.54
CA ALA A 251 -15.29 -16.71 13.56
C ALA A 251 -15.72 -17.02 14.99
N ASP A 252 -14.77 -17.18 15.92
CA ASP A 252 -15.05 -17.41 17.34
C ASP A 252 -15.75 -16.18 17.99
N PHE A 253 -15.47 -14.97 17.51
CA PHE A 253 -16.23 -13.75 17.86
C PHE A 253 -17.58 -13.61 17.13
N GLY A 254 -17.93 -14.55 16.23
CA GLY A 254 -19.15 -14.53 15.44
C GLY A 254 -19.19 -13.43 14.37
N LEU A 255 -18.03 -12.90 13.96
CA LEU A 255 -17.94 -11.83 12.97
C LEU A 255 -17.89 -12.35 11.53
N VAL A 256 -17.33 -13.53 11.31
CA VAL A 256 -17.21 -14.16 9.99
C VAL A 256 -17.66 -15.62 9.99
N SER A 257 -18.03 -16.14 8.82
CA SER A 257 -18.24 -17.57 8.60
C SER A 257 -16.91 -18.27 8.30
N ARG A 258 -16.56 -19.28 9.11
CA ARG A 258 -15.35 -20.11 8.88
C ARG A 258 -15.40 -20.82 7.53
N GLU A 259 -16.56 -21.32 7.14
CA GLU A 259 -16.76 -21.99 5.84
C GLU A 259 -16.53 -21.03 4.67
N SER A 260 -17.07 -19.81 4.74
CA SER A 260 -16.87 -18.77 3.73
C SER A 260 -15.39 -18.38 3.60
N VAL A 261 -14.68 -18.29 4.71
CA VAL A 261 -13.24 -18.00 4.73
C VAL A 261 -12.44 -19.11 4.04
N MET A 262 -12.71 -20.37 4.35
CA MET A 262 -12.02 -21.50 3.72
C MET A 262 -12.33 -21.59 2.22
N ALA A 263 -13.58 -21.31 1.83
CA ALA A 263 -13.97 -21.21 0.41
C ALA A 263 -13.22 -20.07 -0.30
N LEU A 264 -13.02 -18.92 0.35
CA LEU A 264 -12.24 -17.82 -0.20
C LEU A 264 -10.75 -18.17 -0.36
N LEU A 265 -10.15 -18.87 0.61
CA LEU A 265 -8.78 -19.37 0.50
C LEU A 265 -8.64 -20.29 -0.73
N ASN A 266 -9.52 -21.29 -0.86
CA ASN A 266 -9.54 -22.20 -2.01
C ASN A 266 -9.75 -21.45 -3.33
N ARG A 267 -10.60 -20.42 -3.33
CA ARG A 267 -10.79 -19.55 -4.49
C ARG A 267 -9.53 -18.79 -4.86
N VAL A 268 -8.72 -18.30 -3.91
CA VAL A 268 -7.44 -17.64 -4.22
C VAL A 268 -6.41 -18.61 -4.78
N LEU A 269 -6.36 -19.84 -4.25
CA LEU A 269 -5.48 -20.89 -4.74
C LEU A 269 -5.82 -21.33 -6.18
N THR A 270 -7.09 -21.17 -6.59
CA THR A 270 -7.58 -21.52 -7.93
C THR A 270 -7.73 -20.33 -8.88
N THR A 271 -7.95 -19.10 -8.37
CA THR A 271 -8.16 -17.85 -9.14
C THR A 271 -7.36 -16.70 -8.53
N GLN A 272 -6.45 -16.08 -9.30
CA GLN A 272 -5.32 -15.37 -8.66
C GLN A 272 -5.55 -13.92 -8.21
N VAL A 273 -6.46 -13.12 -8.79
CA VAL A 273 -6.31 -11.64 -8.63
C VAL A 273 -7.35 -10.97 -7.73
N ALA A 274 -8.65 -11.05 -8.05
CA ALA A 274 -9.67 -10.29 -7.31
C ALA A 274 -9.92 -10.83 -5.88
N ALA A 275 -9.95 -12.16 -5.73
CA ALA A 275 -10.13 -12.81 -4.44
C ALA A 275 -8.97 -12.57 -3.46
N THR A 276 -7.76 -12.37 -3.98
CA THR A 276 -6.55 -12.15 -3.18
C THR A 276 -6.65 -10.89 -2.33
N SER A 277 -7.22 -9.80 -2.86
CA SER A 277 -7.35 -8.57 -2.06
C SER A 277 -8.30 -8.74 -0.87
N ALA A 278 -9.40 -9.48 -1.04
CA ALA A 278 -10.34 -9.75 0.04
C ALA A 278 -9.70 -10.66 1.09
N LEU A 279 -9.06 -11.75 0.65
CA LEU A 279 -8.41 -12.70 1.54
C LEU A 279 -7.28 -12.05 2.35
N VAL A 280 -6.41 -11.25 1.72
CA VAL A 280 -5.28 -10.62 2.41
C VAL A 280 -5.75 -9.63 3.48
N ARG A 281 -6.81 -8.85 3.20
CA ARG A 281 -7.43 -7.99 4.22
C ARG A 281 -8.00 -8.80 5.37
N PHE A 282 -8.69 -9.90 5.08
CA PHE A 282 -9.21 -10.82 6.08
C PHE A 282 -8.07 -11.40 6.95
N LEU A 283 -7.01 -11.95 6.34
CA LEU A 283 -5.87 -12.52 7.07
C LEU A 283 -5.19 -11.50 7.98
N TRP A 284 -5.16 -10.23 7.58
CA TRP A 284 -4.62 -9.15 8.41
C TRP A 284 -5.50 -8.84 9.63
N ALA A 285 -6.82 -8.78 9.43
CA ALA A 285 -7.77 -8.59 10.52
C ALA A 285 -7.74 -9.78 11.48
N GLU A 286 -7.71 -11.01 10.96
CA GLU A 286 -7.61 -12.24 11.73
C GLU A 286 -6.34 -12.26 12.58
N ARG A 287 -5.18 -11.98 11.97
CA ARG A 287 -3.91 -11.85 12.67
C ARG A 287 -3.95 -10.79 13.76
N PHE A 288 -4.63 -9.66 13.55
CA PHE A 288 -4.77 -8.64 14.58
C PHE A 288 -5.61 -9.15 15.76
N VAL A 289 -6.76 -9.77 15.49
CA VAL A 289 -7.66 -10.28 16.53
C VAL A 289 -7.00 -11.39 17.34
N ARG A 290 -6.22 -12.28 16.72
CA ARG A 290 -5.43 -13.29 17.42
C ARG A 290 -4.44 -12.73 18.43
N GLN A 291 -3.98 -11.49 18.28
CA GLN A 291 -3.06 -10.86 19.23
C GLN A 291 -3.77 -10.38 20.51
N LEU A 292 -5.11 -10.34 20.49
CA LEU A 292 -5.97 -9.93 21.61
C LEU A 292 -6.45 -11.13 22.44
N CYS A 293 -6.38 -12.34 21.88
CA CYS A 293 -6.68 -13.61 22.54
C CYS A 293 -5.42 -14.15 23.24
#